data_AF-A0A928FHH8-F1
#
_entry.id   AF-A0A928FHH8-F1
#
_cell.length_a   1.000
_cell.length_b   1.000
_cell.length_c   1.000
_cell.angle_alpha   90.00
_cell.angle_beta   90.00
_cell.angle_gamma   90.00
#
_symmetry.space_group_name_H-M   'P 1'
#
loop_
_entity.id
_entity.type
_entity.pdbx_description
1 polymer ?
#
loop_
_entity_poly.entity_id
_entity_poly.type
_entity_poly.pdbx_seq_one_letter_code
_entity_poly.pdbx_strand_id
1 'polypeptide(L)'
;MKDECLICGAPLKYLENDELMECAICHKKEKSKTACENGHYVCSECHTQGMDSIIGVCLAEKSKDPVVIIKKLMALPFCHMHGPEHHVMVGSALLAAYKNAGGDIDLPRALTEMQSRGKKVPGGACGFWGACGAGVSAGMFVSIVTGSTPLANEEWGLSNKMTSSALGAIGEVGGPRCCKRDSYLAISKAVEFAKEHLGVEMELGEIKCTHFAQNNQCIGKRCPFR
;
A
#
# COMPACT_ATOMS: atom_id res chain seq x y z
N MET A 1 10.65 9.49 17.14
CA MET A 1 11.69 10.08 16.27
C MET A 1 11.10 10.18 14.87
N LYS A 2 11.47 11.19 14.08
CA LYS A 2 10.89 11.47 12.76
C LYS A 2 11.83 10.91 11.68
N ASP A 3 12.00 9.60 11.70
CA ASP A 3 13.03 8.92 10.91
C ASP A 3 12.51 8.67 9.48
N GLU A 4 13.21 9.19 8.48
CA GLU A 4 12.89 8.94 7.07
C GLU A 4 13.87 7.96 6.41
N CYS A 5 15.18 8.18 6.59
CA CYS A 5 16.18 7.22 6.16
C CYS A 5 16.27 6.01 7.10
N LEU A 6 16.20 4.80 6.55
CA LEU A 6 16.31 3.53 7.28
C LEU A 6 17.69 3.30 7.94
N ILE A 7 18.71 4.07 7.57
CA ILE A 7 20.09 3.91 8.08
C ILE A 7 20.42 4.94 9.16
N CYS A 8 20.04 6.21 8.97
CA CYS A 8 20.44 7.30 9.87
C CYS A 8 19.30 8.23 10.30
N GLY A 9 18.05 7.95 9.92
CA GLY A 9 16.87 8.75 10.25
C GLY A 9 16.75 10.09 9.52
N ALA A 10 17.82 10.58 8.87
CA ALA A 10 17.82 11.87 8.18
C ALA A 10 16.82 11.94 7.00
N PRO A 11 16.38 13.15 6.59
CA PRO A 11 15.43 13.33 5.50
C PRO A 11 15.86 12.70 4.17
N LEU A 12 14.87 12.38 3.34
CA LEU A 12 15.09 11.90 1.98
C LEU A 12 14.99 13.05 0.96
N LYS A 13 15.96 13.10 0.04
CA LYS A 13 15.93 13.92 -1.17
C LYS A 13 15.36 13.13 -2.36
N TYR A 14 14.56 13.81 -3.17
CA TYR A 14 14.00 13.29 -4.41
C TYR A 14 14.62 14.04 -5.58
N LEU A 15 15.16 13.29 -6.53
CA LEU A 15 15.91 13.79 -7.68
C LEU A 15 15.03 13.80 -8.93
N GLU A 16 15.33 14.71 -9.86
CA GLU A 16 14.65 14.76 -11.16
C GLU A 16 15.11 13.62 -12.08
N ASN A 17 16.42 13.35 -12.07
CA ASN A 17 17.08 12.32 -12.88
C ASN A 17 17.48 11.11 -12.04
N ASP A 18 17.54 9.94 -12.69
CA ASP A 18 18.06 8.73 -12.07
C ASP A 18 19.56 8.85 -11.85
N GLU A 19 20.01 8.51 -10.64
CA GLU A 19 21.42 8.32 -10.33
C GLU A 19 21.70 6.85 -10.03
N LEU A 20 22.89 6.38 -10.38
CA LEU A 20 23.34 5.04 -10.00
C LEU A 20 23.69 5.06 -8.50
N MET A 21 22.96 4.28 -7.71
CA MET A 21 23.12 4.22 -6.26
C MET A 21 23.41 2.79 -5.81
N GLU A 22 24.13 2.65 -4.69
CA GLU A 22 24.42 1.36 -4.06
C GLU A 22 23.61 1.21 -2.78
N CYS A 23 22.87 0.11 -2.65
CA CYS A 23 22.08 -0.17 -1.46
C CYS A 23 23.00 -0.36 -0.25
N ALA A 24 22.78 0.40 0.82
CA ALA A 24 23.56 0.36 2.06
C ALA A 24 23.43 -0.96 2.84
N ILE A 25 22.49 -1.85 2.46
CA ILE A 25 22.23 -3.13 3.13
C ILE A 25 22.77 -4.30 2.29
N CYS A 26 22.40 -4.39 1.01
CA CYS A 26 22.75 -5.53 0.16
C CYS A 26 23.81 -5.24 -0.90
N HIS A 27 24.33 -4.00 -0.99
CA HIS A 27 25.34 -3.57 -1.97
C HIS A 27 24.94 -3.71 -3.46
N LYS A 28 23.67 -4.02 -3.74
CA LYS A 28 23.13 -4.00 -5.10
C LYS A 28 23.17 -2.58 -5.65
N LYS A 29 23.62 -2.43 -6.89
CA LYS A 29 23.62 -1.16 -7.62
C LYS A 29 22.44 -1.08 -8.56
N GLU A 30 21.66 -0.02 -8.46
CA GLU A 30 20.53 0.25 -9.34
C GLU A 30 20.28 1.75 -9.48
N LYS A 31 19.53 2.11 -10.51
CA LYS A 31 19.13 3.50 -10.74
C LYS A 31 18.00 3.87 -9.77
N SER A 32 18.15 5.00 -9.10
CA SER A 32 17.14 5.52 -8.17
C SER A 32 17.05 7.04 -8.27
N LYS A 33 15.87 7.58 -7.95
CA LYS A 33 15.61 9.01 -7.80
C LYS A 33 15.47 9.43 -6.33
N THR A 34 15.69 8.53 -5.39
CA THR A 34 15.51 8.79 -3.96
C THR A 34 16.77 8.38 -3.22
N ALA A 35 17.33 9.30 -2.45
CA ALA A 35 18.44 9.06 -1.54
C ALA A 35 18.24 9.84 -0.24
N CYS A 36 18.92 9.44 0.81
CA CYS A 36 19.07 10.26 2.00
C CYS A 36 19.96 11.48 1.70
N GLU A 37 19.74 12.59 2.41
CA GLU A 37 20.63 13.76 2.36
C GLU A 37 22.09 13.43 2.71
N ASN A 38 22.31 12.41 3.55
CA ASN A 38 23.63 11.88 3.91
C ASN A 38 24.17 10.82 2.94
N GLY A 39 23.53 10.61 1.79
CA GLY A 39 24.02 9.71 0.73
C GLY A 39 23.58 8.24 0.83
N HIS A 40 22.83 7.86 1.86
CA HIS A 40 22.31 6.48 1.97
C HIS A 40 21.21 6.19 0.94
N TYR A 41 21.26 4.98 0.38
CA TYR A 41 20.21 4.40 -0.45
C TYR A 41 19.83 3.02 0.09
N VAL A 42 18.54 2.67 0.08
CA VAL A 42 18.05 1.34 0.43
C VAL A 42 17.09 0.88 -0.66
N CYS A 43 17.41 -0.24 -1.33
CA CYS A 43 16.58 -0.78 -2.39
C CYS A 43 15.23 -1.28 -1.87
N SER A 44 14.25 -1.40 -2.77
CA SER A 44 12.89 -1.86 -2.42
C SER A 44 12.90 -3.27 -1.81
N GLU A 45 13.81 -4.15 -2.25
CA GLU A 45 13.97 -5.51 -1.69
C GLU A 45 14.38 -5.47 -0.20
N CYS A 46 15.38 -4.64 0.14
CA CYS A 46 15.82 -4.48 1.52
C CYS A 46 14.78 -3.73 2.38
N HIS A 47 14.12 -2.73 1.83
CA HIS A 47 13.06 -1.98 2.52
C HIS A 47 11.87 -2.89 2.92
N THR A 48 11.68 -3.99 2.18
CA THR A 48 10.56 -4.91 2.36
C THR A 48 10.94 -6.22 3.05
N GLN A 49 12.11 -6.28 3.67
CA GLN A 49 12.47 -7.41 4.54
C GLN A 49 11.47 -7.51 5.71
N GLY A 50 10.99 -8.73 5.99
CA GLY A 50 9.99 -9.00 7.04
C GLY A 50 8.53 -9.01 6.58
N MET A 51 8.25 -8.70 5.31
CA MET A 51 6.88 -8.74 4.75
C MET A 51 6.21 -10.13 4.77
N ASP A 52 6.96 -11.21 4.98
CA ASP A 52 6.38 -12.55 5.10
C ASP A 52 5.45 -12.67 6.31
N SER A 53 5.65 -11.82 7.33
CA SER A 53 4.75 -11.70 8.48
C SER A 53 3.35 -11.18 8.11
N ILE A 54 3.19 -10.47 6.98
CA ILE A 54 1.88 -9.98 6.50
C ILE A 54 0.93 -11.16 6.28
N ILE A 55 1.42 -12.23 5.64
CA ILE A 55 0.61 -13.40 5.33
C ILE A 55 0.11 -14.05 6.63
N GLY A 56 1.02 -14.25 7.59
CA GLY A 56 0.66 -14.83 8.89
C GLY A 56 -0.40 -14.02 9.63
N VAL A 57 -0.27 -12.70 9.66
CA VAL A 57 -1.26 -11.81 10.30
C VAL A 57 -2.62 -11.89 9.60
N CYS A 58 -2.64 -11.79 8.26
CA CYS A 58 -3.88 -11.86 7.48
C CYS A 58 -4.60 -13.19 7.60
N LEU A 59 -3.88 -14.32 7.70
CA LEU A 59 -4.48 -15.65 7.89
C LEU A 59 -5.07 -15.84 9.30
N ALA A 60 -4.44 -15.25 10.32
CA ALA A 60 -4.89 -15.33 11.70
C ALA A 60 -6.08 -14.40 12.00
N GLU A 61 -6.19 -13.29 11.27
CA GLU A 61 -7.22 -12.26 11.46
C GLU A 61 -8.63 -12.75 11.10
N LYS A 62 -9.64 -12.26 11.82
CA LYS A 62 -11.07 -12.59 11.65
C LYS A 62 -11.96 -11.37 11.39
N SER A 63 -11.42 -10.16 11.53
CA SER A 63 -12.12 -8.91 11.22
C SER A 63 -12.63 -8.88 9.79
N LYS A 64 -13.85 -8.38 9.61
CA LYS A 64 -14.43 -8.02 8.31
C LYS A 64 -14.11 -6.58 7.92
N ASP A 65 -13.52 -5.81 8.83
CA ASP A 65 -13.09 -4.45 8.59
C ASP A 65 -11.60 -4.43 8.17
N PRO A 66 -11.26 -4.11 6.90
CA PRO A 66 -9.88 -4.03 6.42
C PRO A 66 -9.07 -2.92 7.09
N VAL A 67 -9.70 -1.88 7.66
CA VAL A 67 -9.01 -0.84 8.43
C VAL A 67 -8.46 -1.39 9.74
N VAL A 68 -9.16 -2.33 10.38
CA VAL A 68 -8.64 -3.03 11.57
C VAL A 68 -7.41 -3.85 11.20
N ILE A 69 -7.48 -4.58 10.08
CA ILE A 69 -6.38 -5.45 9.61
C ILE A 69 -5.16 -4.61 9.22
N ILE A 70 -5.34 -3.57 8.41
CA ILE A 70 -4.22 -2.72 7.98
C ILE A 70 -3.57 -2.00 9.16
N LYS A 71 -4.33 -1.59 10.19
CA LYS A 71 -3.76 -0.98 11.39
C LYS A 71 -2.86 -1.96 12.16
N LYS A 72 -3.22 -3.25 12.22
CA LYS A 72 -2.35 -4.29 12.78
C LYS A 72 -1.08 -4.47 11.96
N LEU A 73 -1.20 -4.51 10.63
CA LEU A 73 -0.03 -4.58 9.73
C LEU A 73 0.88 -3.35 9.88
N MET A 74 0.30 -2.15 9.97
CA MET A 74 1.03 -0.90 10.16
C MET A 74 1.76 -0.81 11.51
N ALA A 75 1.36 -1.62 12.50
CA ALA A 75 2.00 -1.69 13.81
C ALA A 75 3.17 -2.68 13.86
N LEU A 76 3.42 -3.44 12.78
CA LEU A 76 4.53 -4.38 12.72
C LEU A 76 5.86 -3.63 12.63
N PRO A 77 6.95 -4.14 13.24
CA PRO A 77 8.23 -3.42 13.32
C PRO A 77 8.86 -3.05 11.97
N PHE A 78 8.56 -3.79 10.90
CA PHE A 78 9.08 -3.51 9.56
C PHE A 78 8.30 -2.42 8.82
N CYS A 79 7.12 -2.01 9.33
CA CYS A 79 6.28 -1.04 8.65
C CYS A 79 6.74 0.38 8.98
N HIS A 80 7.23 1.09 7.96
CA HIS A 80 7.73 2.44 8.10
C HIS A 80 6.58 3.44 7.91
N MET A 81 6.86 4.73 8.14
CA MET A 81 5.87 5.80 7.92
C MET A 81 5.51 5.89 6.43
N HIS A 82 6.53 5.80 5.57
CA HIS A 82 6.42 5.74 4.12
C HIS A 82 7.25 4.57 3.62
N GLY A 83 6.73 3.84 2.64
CA GLY A 83 7.49 2.73 2.06
C GLY A 83 6.64 1.78 1.20
N PRO A 84 7.30 1.01 0.31
CA PRO A 84 6.66 0.10 -0.63
C PRO A 84 5.91 -1.07 0.03
N GLU A 85 6.08 -1.32 1.33
CA GLU A 85 5.29 -2.33 2.05
C GLU A 85 3.78 -2.07 1.94
N HIS A 86 3.36 -0.80 1.84
CA HIS A 86 1.95 -0.42 1.70
C HIS A 86 1.34 -0.90 0.37
N HIS A 87 2.17 -1.16 -0.65
CA HIS A 87 1.72 -1.66 -1.95
C HIS A 87 1.25 -3.12 -1.86
N VAL A 88 1.69 -3.85 -0.84
CA VAL A 88 1.25 -5.21 -0.52
C VAL A 88 0.19 -5.18 0.57
N MET A 89 0.44 -4.46 1.67
CA MET A 89 -0.42 -4.51 2.86
C MET A 89 -1.88 -4.09 2.59
N VAL A 90 -2.13 -3.11 1.72
CA VAL A 90 -3.50 -2.64 1.40
C VAL A 90 -4.32 -3.77 0.81
N GLY A 91 -3.84 -4.38 -0.27
CA GLY A 91 -4.51 -5.51 -0.90
C GLY A 91 -4.58 -6.74 -0.01
N SER A 92 -3.56 -7.02 0.81
CA SER A 92 -3.60 -8.11 1.78
C SER A 92 -4.67 -7.92 2.85
N ALA A 93 -4.83 -6.71 3.37
CA ALA A 93 -5.89 -6.36 4.32
C ALA A 93 -7.28 -6.51 3.69
N LEU A 94 -7.45 -6.05 2.45
CA LEU A 94 -8.70 -6.20 1.69
C LEU A 94 -9.04 -7.67 1.42
N LEU A 95 -8.08 -8.49 1.00
CA LEU A 95 -8.29 -9.93 0.78
C LEU A 95 -8.74 -10.66 2.04
N ALA A 96 -8.09 -10.37 3.18
CA ALA A 96 -8.46 -10.99 4.46
C ALA A 96 -9.87 -10.57 4.90
N ALA A 97 -10.19 -9.27 4.84
CA ALA A 97 -11.51 -8.76 5.17
C ALA A 97 -12.59 -9.30 4.23
N TYR A 98 -12.31 -9.38 2.94
CA TYR A 98 -13.22 -9.93 1.91
C TYR A 98 -13.55 -11.40 2.21
N LYS A 99 -12.55 -12.23 2.52
CA LYS A 99 -12.78 -13.62 2.93
C LYS A 99 -13.63 -13.70 4.19
N ASN A 100 -13.30 -12.89 5.20
CA ASN A 100 -14.01 -12.88 6.47
C ASN A 100 -15.46 -12.37 6.33
N ALA A 101 -15.74 -11.53 5.33
CA ALA A 101 -17.07 -11.06 4.97
C ALA A 101 -17.90 -12.06 4.15
N GLY A 102 -17.36 -13.26 3.86
CA GLY A 102 -18.06 -14.32 3.12
C GLY A 102 -17.70 -14.39 1.63
N GLY A 103 -16.73 -13.59 1.16
CA GLY A 103 -16.23 -13.66 -0.19
C GLY A 103 -15.54 -14.99 -0.50
N ASP A 104 -15.84 -15.56 -1.67
CA ASP A 104 -15.28 -16.85 -2.09
C ASP A 104 -13.87 -16.69 -2.67
N ILE A 105 -12.87 -16.93 -1.83
CA ILE A 105 -11.45 -16.96 -2.23
C ILE A 105 -10.66 -18.02 -1.46
N ASP A 106 -9.60 -18.52 -2.11
CA ASP A 106 -8.46 -19.17 -1.47
C ASP A 106 -7.51 -18.09 -0.93
N LEU A 107 -7.69 -17.74 0.35
CA LEU A 107 -6.97 -16.64 0.99
C LEU A 107 -5.44 -16.85 0.99
N PRO A 108 -4.88 -18.01 1.38
CA PRO A 108 -3.43 -18.25 1.29
C PRO A 108 -2.85 -18.00 -0.10
N ARG A 109 -3.49 -18.52 -1.15
CA ARG A 109 -3.05 -18.32 -2.54
C ARG A 109 -3.18 -16.85 -2.96
N ALA A 110 -4.30 -16.22 -2.63
CA ALA A 110 -4.55 -14.81 -2.94
C ALA A 110 -3.52 -13.87 -2.27
N LEU A 111 -3.14 -14.14 -1.02
CA LEU A 111 -2.12 -13.36 -0.30
C LEU A 111 -0.73 -13.52 -0.93
N THR A 112 -0.37 -14.73 -1.36
CA THR A 112 0.89 -14.99 -2.08
C THR A 112 0.93 -14.22 -3.39
N GLU A 113 -0.18 -14.23 -4.14
CA GLU A 113 -0.31 -13.50 -5.39
C GLU A 113 -0.24 -11.97 -5.18
N MET A 114 -0.89 -11.45 -4.14
CA MET A 114 -0.81 -10.04 -3.77
C MET A 114 0.63 -9.64 -3.42
N GLN A 115 1.34 -10.49 -2.67
CA GLN A 115 2.75 -10.23 -2.34
C GLN A 115 3.61 -10.19 -3.60
N SER A 116 3.43 -11.14 -4.53
CA SER A 116 4.15 -11.22 -5.80
C SER A 116 3.91 -9.99 -6.70
N ARG A 117 2.66 -9.52 -6.80
CA ARG A 117 2.29 -8.35 -7.61
C ARG A 117 2.71 -7.04 -6.95
N GLY A 118 2.38 -6.86 -5.67
CA GLY A 118 2.63 -5.62 -4.93
C GLY A 118 4.11 -5.27 -4.78
N LYS A 119 4.99 -6.27 -4.61
CA LYS A 119 6.46 -6.07 -4.57
C LYS A 119 7.03 -5.48 -5.86
N LYS A 120 6.34 -5.61 -6.99
CA LYS A 120 6.78 -5.07 -8.29
C LYS A 120 6.44 -3.60 -8.47
N VAL A 121 5.63 -3.01 -7.58
CA VAL A 121 5.33 -1.58 -7.61
C VAL A 121 6.47 -0.84 -6.90
N PRO A 122 7.27 -0.03 -7.61
CA PRO A 122 8.46 0.59 -7.03
C PRO A 122 8.09 1.66 -6.01
N GLY A 123 8.97 1.85 -5.02
CA GLY A 123 8.90 3.01 -4.13
C GLY A 123 8.85 4.32 -4.93
N GLY A 124 8.03 5.26 -4.49
CA GLY A 124 7.88 6.55 -5.15
C GLY A 124 6.96 6.57 -6.38
N ALA A 125 6.34 5.45 -6.78
CA ALA A 125 5.37 5.40 -7.89
C ALA A 125 4.26 6.47 -7.78
N CYS A 126 3.82 6.81 -6.56
CA CYS A 126 2.85 7.87 -6.31
C CYS A 126 3.28 9.25 -6.84
N GLY A 127 4.57 9.56 -6.78
CA GLY A 127 5.13 10.85 -7.23
C GLY A 127 5.73 10.80 -8.64
N PHE A 128 6.33 9.66 -9.02
CA PHE A 128 7.04 9.53 -10.29
C PHE A 128 6.19 8.97 -11.42
N TRP A 129 5.18 8.15 -11.11
CA TRP A 129 4.31 7.53 -12.13
C TRP A 129 2.89 8.11 -12.11
N GLY A 130 2.53 8.87 -11.07
CA GLY A 130 1.16 9.37 -10.84
C GLY A 130 0.18 8.28 -10.37
N ALA A 131 0.67 7.07 -10.10
CA ALA A 131 -0.14 5.94 -9.64
C ALA A 131 0.33 5.52 -8.25
N CYS A 132 -0.39 5.96 -7.21
CA CYS A 132 -0.08 5.59 -5.84
C CYS A 132 -0.20 4.07 -5.65
N GLY A 133 0.83 3.45 -5.07
CA GLY A 133 0.87 2.00 -4.91
C GLY A 133 -0.23 1.44 -4.02
N ALA A 134 -0.79 2.23 -3.09
CA ALA A 134 -1.99 1.85 -2.34
C ALA A 134 -3.23 1.72 -3.26
N GLY A 135 -3.41 2.66 -4.19
CA GLY A 135 -4.51 2.61 -5.17
C GLY A 135 -4.34 1.46 -6.16
N VAL A 136 -3.12 1.23 -6.64
CA VAL A 136 -2.81 0.05 -7.49
C VAL A 136 -3.05 -1.25 -6.72
N SER A 137 -2.68 -1.31 -5.43
CA SER A 137 -2.93 -2.47 -4.56
C SER A 137 -4.42 -2.80 -4.44
N ALA A 138 -5.29 -1.79 -4.33
CA ALA A 138 -6.74 -1.99 -4.35
C ALA A 138 -7.24 -2.58 -5.69
N GLY A 139 -6.69 -2.14 -6.82
CA GLY A 139 -6.93 -2.75 -8.12
C GLY A 139 -6.45 -4.20 -8.21
N MET A 140 -5.27 -4.49 -7.66
CA MET A 140 -4.74 -5.86 -7.57
C MET A 140 -5.66 -6.75 -6.74
N PHE A 141 -6.25 -6.24 -5.65
CA PHE A 141 -7.24 -6.96 -4.86
C PHE A 141 -8.43 -7.40 -5.74
N VAL A 142 -9.06 -6.46 -6.47
CA VAL A 142 -10.18 -6.80 -7.37
C VAL A 142 -9.74 -7.79 -8.45
N SER A 143 -8.57 -7.60 -9.05
CA SER A 143 -8.03 -8.52 -10.05
C SER A 143 -7.84 -9.94 -9.51
N ILE A 144 -7.38 -10.09 -8.27
CA ILE A 144 -7.16 -11.41 -7.65
C ILE A 144 -8.49 -12.08 -7.34
N VAL A 145 -9.44 -11.40 -6.70
CA VAL A 145 -10.71 -12.02 -6.29
C VAL A 145 -11.63 -12.35 -7.45
N THR A 146 -11.50 -11.65 -8.58
CA THR A 146 -12.25 -11.93 -9.82
C THR A 146 -11.55 -12.89 -10.77
N GLY A 147 -10.29 -13.27 -10.49
CA GLY A 147 -9.49 -14.07 -11.42
C GLY A 147 -9.16 -13.35 -12.73
N SER A 148 -9.18 -12.01 -12.73
CA SER A 148 -8.93 -11.20 -13.93
C SER A 148 -7.55 -11.47 -14.54
N THR A 149 -7.51 -11.48 -15.87
CA THR A 149 -6.29 -11.58 -16.68
C THR A 149 -6.28 -10.48 -17.75
N PRO A 150 -5.17 -10.25 -18.47
CA PRO A 150 -5.14 -9.31 -19.60
C PRO A 150 -6.14 -9.63 -20.72
N LEU A 151 -6.67 -10.87 -20.78
CA LEU A 151 -7.67 -11.31 -21.76
C LEU A 151 -9.09 -11.42 -21.17
N ALA A 152 -9.27 -11.09 -19.89
CA ALA A 152 -10.59 -11.05 -19.28
C ALA A 152 -11.38 -9.85 -19.83
N ASN A 153 -12.71 -9.97 -19.85
CA ASN A 153 -13.57 -8.92 -20.36
C ASN A 153 -13.98 -7.97 -19.22
N GLU A 154 -15.00 -8.35 -18.46
CA GLU A 154 -15.59 -7.50 -17.44
C GLU A 154 -14.64 -7.28 -16.26
N GLU A 155 -13.98 -8.33 -15.79
CA GLU A 155 -13.10 -8.34 -14.62
C GLU A 155 -11.86 -7.48 -14.84
N TRP A 156 -11.37 -7.43 -16.08
CA TRP A 156 -10.29 -6.52 -16.48
C TRP A 156 -10.72 -5.06 -16.32
N GLY A 157 -11.93 -4.74 -16.79
CA GLY A 157 -12.53 -3.42 -16.61
C GLY A 157 -12.74 -3.06 -15.14
N LEU A 158 -13.25 -4.00 -14.33
CA LEU A 158 -13.47 -3.80 -12.89
C LEU A 158 -12.16 -3.49 -12.15
N SER A 159 -11.09 -4.24 -12.44
CA SER A 159 -9.78 -4.03 -11.81
C SER A 159 -9.21 -2.63 -12.10
N ASN A 160 -9.38 -2.14 -13.34
CA ASN A 160 -8.97 -0.79 -13.73
C ASN A 160 -9.86 0.29 -13.09
N LYS A 161 -11.18 0.08 -13.05
CA LYS A 161 -12.12 1.00 -12.40
C LYS A 161 -11.84 1.13 -10.90
N MET A 162 -11.54 0.03 -10.22
CA MET A 162 -11.13 0.07 -8.82
C MET A 162 -9.85 0.89 -8.63
N THR A 163 -8.83 0.64 -9.45
CA THR A 163 -7.59 1.42 -9.42
C THR A 163 -7.88 2.91 -9.63
N SER A 164 -8.69 3.24 -10.64
CA SER A 164 -9.08 4.61 -10.97
C SER A 164 -9.82 5.30 -9.83
N SER A 165 -10.80 4.63 -9.22
CA SER A 165 -11.57 5.15 -8.08
C SER A 165 -10.67 5.46 -6.88
N ALA A 166 -9.77 4.54 -6.54
CA ALA A 166 -8.81 4.77 -5.45
C ALA A 166 -7.84 5.92 -5.77
N LEU A 167 -7.30 5.96 -6.99
CA LEU A 167 -6.39 7.04 -7.42
C LEU A 167 -7.09 8.39 -7.49
N GLY A 168 -8.35 8.45 -7.90
CA GLY A 168 -9.18 9.66 -7.89
C GLY A 168 -9.32 10.22 -6.48
N ALA A 169 -9.73 9.38 -5.52
CA ALA A 169 -9.84 9.79 -4.11
C ALA A 169 -8.50 10.25 -3.51
N ILE A 170 -7.39 9.60 -3.88
CA ILE A 170 -6.04 10.03 -3.47
C ILE A 170 -5.68 11.38 -4.10
N GLY A 171 -5.96 11.56 -5.39
CA GLY A 171 -5.68 12.78 -6.15
C GLY A 171 -6.45 14.00 -5.64
N GLU A 172 -7.71 13.82 -5.24
CA GLU A 172 -8.56 14.88 -4.68
C GLU A 172 -7.99 15.46 -3.37
N VAL A 173 -7.39 14.63 -2.52
CA VAL A 173 -6.74 15.10 -1.29
C VAL A 173 -5.38 15.75 -1.56
N GLY A 174 -4.67 15.24 -2.57
CA GLY A 174 -3.40 15.76 -3.03
C GLY A 174 -2.21 15.49 -2.10
N GLY A 175 -1.08 16.14 -2.42
CA GLY A 175 0.20 15.93 -1.75
C GLY A 175 0.47 16.83 -0.53
N PRO A 176 1.67 16.68 0.08
CA PRO A 176 2.70 15.67 -0.20
C PRO A 176 2.28 14.24 0.18
N ARG A 177 3.11 13.24 -0.21
CA ARG A 177 2.86 11.80 0.00
C ARG A 177 2.51 11.46 1.44
N CYS A 178 1.62 10.47 1.64
CA CYS A 178 1.38 9.87 2.95
C CYS A 178 0.85 8.44 2.77
N CYS A 179 1.73 7.45 2.90
CA CYS A 179 1.35 6.04 2.68
C CYS A 179 0.20 5.58 3.59
N LYS A 180 0.10 6.10 4.82
CA LYS A 180 -0.99 5.77 5.75
C LYS A 180 -2.34 6.33 5.28
N ARG A 181 -2.39 7.61 4.91
CA ARG A 181 -3.61 8.27 4.39
C ARG A 181 -4.06 7.60 3.09
N ASP A 182 -3.14 7.40 2.16
CA ASP A 182 -3.47 6.88 0.84
C ASP A 182 -3.92 5.41 0.94
N SER A 183 -3.42 4.65 1.92
CA SER A 183 -3.94 3.31 2.26
C SER A 183 -5.39 3.36 2.73
N TYR A 184 -5.73 4.29 3.64
CA TYR A 184 -7.10 4.42 4.13
C TYR A 184 -8.07 4.84 3.01
N LEU A 185 -7.70 5.80 2.15
CA LEU A 185 -8.52 6.20 1.01
C LEU A 185 -8.76 5.03 0.04
N ALA A 186 -7.70 4.29 -0.32
CA ALA A 186 -7.80 3.14 -1.19
C ALA A 186 -8.69 2.03 -0.59
N ILE A 187 -8.57 1.77 0.71
CA ILE A 187 -9.41 0.79 1.42
C ILE A 187 -10.87 1.23 1.44
N SER A 188 -11.17 2.48 1.78
CA SER A 188 -12.53 3.01 1.80
C SER A 188 -13.21 2.84 0.44
N LYS A 189 -12.51 3.20 -0.65
CA LYS A 189 -13.02 2.98 -2.02
C LYS A 189 -13.17 1.51 -2.37
N ALA A 190 -12.26 0.65 -1.92
CA ALA A 190 -12.36 -0.78 -2.20
C ALA A 190 -13.51 -1.47 -1.46
N VAL A 191 -13.87 -1.01 -0.26
CA VAL A 191 -15.04 -1.52 0.46
C VAL A 191 -16.33 -1.12 -0.26
N GLU A 192 -16.47 0.14 -0.66
CA GLU A 192 -17.60 0.61 -1.49
C GLU A 192 -17.72 -0.21 -2.78
N PHE A 193 -16.59 -0.38 -3.48
CA PHE A 193 -16.52 -1.09 -4.76
C PHE A 193 -16.86 -2.58 -4.64
N ALA A 194 -16.38 -3.25 -3.59
CA ALA A 194 -16.66 -4.67 -3.36
C ALA A 194 -18.15 -4.92 -3.09
N LYS A 195 -18.82 -4.01 -2.37
CA LYS A 195 -20.26 -4.08 -2.17
C LYS A 195 -21.01 -3.91 -3.49
N GLU A 196 -20.66 -2.89 -4.28
CA GLU A 196 -21.38 -2.55 -5.51
C GLU A 196 -21.19 -3.59 -6.62
N HIS A 197 -19.96 -4.07 -6.82
CA HIS A 197 -19.60 -4.86 -7.99
C HIS A 197 -19.33 -6.34 -7.70
N LEU A 198 -19.02 -6.70 -6.45
CA LEU A 198 -18.69 -8.07 -6.07
C LEU A 198 -19.75 -8.71 -5.15
N GLY A 199 -20.72 -7.92 -4.68
CA GLY A 199 -21.77 -8.40 -3.76
C GLY A 199 -21.27 -8.80 -2.38
N VAL A 200 -20.07 -8.36 -1.97
CA VAL A 200 -19.48 -8.68 -0.67
C VAL A 200 -19.43 -7.43 0.21
N GLU A 201 -20.16 -7.47 1.32
CA GLU A 201 -20.23 -6.38 2.28
C GLU A 201 -19.18 -6.53 3.39
N MET A 202 -18.03 -5.90 3.20
CA MET A 202 -17.04 -5.71 4.26
C MET A 202 -17.49 -4.59 5.22
N GLU A 203 -17.03 -4.67 6.46
CA GLU A 203 -17.25 -3.60 7.44
C GLU A 203 -16.31 -2.43 7.18
N LEU A 204 -16.72 -1.21 7.56
CA LEU A 204 -15.86 -0.04 7.52
C LEU A 204 -16.15 0.87 8.72
N GLY A 205 -15.32 0.74 9.76
CA GLY A 205 -15.40 1.58 10.94
C GLY A 205 -14.87 3.00 10.72
N GLU A 206 -15.03 3.84 11.74
CA GLU A 206 -14.48 5.18 11.74
C GLU A 206 -12.94 5.16 11.65
N ILE A 207 -12.39 5.90 10.69
CA ILE A 207 -10.94 5.96 10.46
C ILE A 207 -10.37 7.22 11.10
N LYS A 208 -9.72 7.06 12.25
CA LYS A 208 -8.84 8.07 12.87
C LYS A 208 -7.37 7.67 12.75
N CYS A 209 -6.55 8.57 12.23
CA CYS A 209 -5.12 8.37 12.07
C CYS A 209 -4.38 8.77 13.35
N THR A 210 -3.49 7.90 13.84
CA THR A 210 -2.63 8.16 15.01
C THR A 210 -1.17 8.43 14.63
N HIS A 211 -0.81 8.33 13.35
CA HIS A 211 0.56 8.48 12.86
C HIS A 211 0.95 9.93 12.55
N PHE A 212 0.04 10.90 12.70
CA PHE A 212 0.28 12.29 12.28
C PHE A 212 1.52 12.92 12.93
N ALA A 213 1.83 12.58 14.19
CA ALA A 213 2.98 13.12 14.91
C ALA A 213 4.32 12.58 14.41
N GLN A 214 4.30 11.43 13.72
CA GLN A 214 5.49 10.74 13.21
C GLN A 214 5.82 11.16 11.76
N ASN A 215 4.92 11.87 11.08
CA ASN A 215 5.07 12.24 9.68
C ASN A 215 5.43 13.73 9.51
N ASN A 216 6.66 14.01 9.07
CA ASN A 216 7.10 15.38 8.75
C ASN A 216 6.28 16.03 7.64
N GLN A 217 5.76 15.24 6.70
CA GLN A 217 4.96 15.71 5.57
C GLN A 217 3.44 15.67 5.89
N CYS A 218 3.04 15.56 7.16
CA CYS A 218 1.63 15.51 7.52
C CYS A 218 0.91 16.82 7.13
N ILE A 219 -0.22 16.69 6.41
CA ILE A 219 -1.03 17.83 5.97
C ILE A 219 -2.00 18.36 7.04
N GLY A 220 -1.95 17.81 8.25
CA GLY A 220 -2.73 18.28 9.39
C GLY A 220 -4.23 18.28 9.12
N LYS A 221 -4.91 19.40 9.37
CA LYS A 221 -6.39 19.53 9.31
C LYS A 221 -6.96 19.28 7.90
N ARG A 222 -6.12 19.31 6.86
CA ARG A 222 -6.52 18.94 5.50
C ARG A 222 -6.65 17.43 5.29
N CYS A 223 -6.13 16.61 6.20
CA CYS A 223 -6.25 15.16 6.11
C CYS A 223 -7.67 14.73 6.56
N PRO A 224 -8.40 13.92 5.77
CA PRO A 224 -9.74 13.47 6.14
C PRO A 224 -9.78 12.54 7.36
N PHE A 225 -8.63 12.04 7.81
CA PHE A 225 -8.50 11.11 8.94
C PHE A 225 -7.87 11.74 10.18
N ARG A 226 -7.86 13.08 10.28
CA ARG A 226 -7.30 13.78 11.45
C ARG A 226 -8.30 13.89 12.59
#